data_AF-A0A1Q3CTT7-F1
#
_entry.id   AF-A0A1Q3CTT7-F1
#
_cell.length_a   1.000
_cell.length_b   1.000
_cell.length_c   1.000
_cell.angle_alpha   90.00
_cell.angle_beta   90.00
_cell.angle_gamma   90.00
#
_symmetry.space_group_name_H-M   'P 1'
#
loop_
_entity.id
_entity.type
_entity.pdbx_description
1 polymer ?
#
loop_
_entity_poly.entity_id
_entity_poly.type
_entity_poly.pdbx_seq_one_letter_code
_entity_poly.pdbx_strand_id
1 'polypeptide(L)'
;GVVSLKPENEFNDNDFKMLQLNSKAKHVLFCVIGPNEFNQISSCNSAKEMWDLLEVTYEGTNQVKESKMSMLVHEYELFLMHDNESISDMFTRFTTIINYL
;
A
#
# COMPACT_ATOMS: atom_id res chain seq x y z
N GLY A 1 16.41 -14.33 7.07
CA GLY A 1 17.53 -14.26 8.03
C GLY A 1 17.39 -12.98 8.81
N VAL A 2 17.48 -13.04 10.14
CA VAL A 2 17.44 -11.84 10.98
C VAL A 2 18.68 -11.02 10.64
N VAL A 3 18.51 -9.84 10.06
CA VAL A 3 19.61 -8.90 9.84
C VAL A 3 19.99 -8.37 11.20
N SER A 4 21.04 -8.93 11.79
CA SER A 4 21.63 -8.38 13.01
C SER A 4 22.16 -6.99 12.70
N LEU A 5 21.65 -5.97 13.41
CA LEU A 5 22.19 -4.62 13.35
C LEU A 5 23.66 -4.69 13.78
N LYS A 6 24.54 -4.20 12.91
CA LYS A 6 25.96 -4.05 13.21
C LYS A 6 26.11 -3.19 14.48
N PRO A 7 27.01 -3.54 15.41
CA PRO A 7 27.20 -2.75 16.60
C PRO A 7 27.82 -1.39 16.24
N GLU A 8 27.39 -0.34 16.94
CA GLU A 8 27.70 1.07 16.60
C GLU A 8 29.20 1.36 16.56
N ASN A 9 29.99 0.65 17.36
CA ASN A 9 31.45 0.74 17.40
C ASN A 9 32.16 0.24 16.12
N GLU A 10 31.46 -0.49 15.25
CA GLU A 10 32.01 -0.97 13.99
C GLU A 10 31.57 -0.13 12.79
N PHE A 11 30.73 0.90 12.98
CA PHE A 11 30.18 1.70 11.89
C PHE A 11 31.27 2.38 11.06
N ASN A 12 31.13 2.27 9.74
CA ASN A 12 31.94 3.01 8.79
C ASN A 12 31.19 4.28 8.34
N ASP A 13 31.87 5.15 7.59
CA ASP A 13 31.28 6.40 7.08
C ASP A 13 29.99 6.18 6.26
N ASN A 14 29.88 5.06 5.56
CA ASN A 14 28.69 4.71 4.80
C ASN A 14 27.50 4.37 5.72
N ASP A 15 27.74 3.66 6.83
CA ASP A 15 26.72 3.36 7.84
C ASP A 15 26.13 4.67 8.41
N PHE A 16 26.98 5.63 8.77
CA PHE A 16 26.55 6.95 9.24
C PHE A 16 25.78 7.75 8.17
N LYS A 17 26.23 7.69 6.91
CA LYS A 17 25.52 8.33 5.79
C LYS A 17 24.12 7.73 5.61
N MET A 18 23.97 6.42 5.71
CA MET A 18 22.68 5.74 5.61
C MET A 18 21.74 6.11 6.78
N LEU A 19 22.26 6.22 8.01
CA LEU A 19 21.47 6.70 9.16
C LEU A 19 20.98 8.13 8.96
N GLN A 20 21.84 9.01 8.44
CA GLN A 20 21.46 10.39 8.13
C GLN A 20 20.36 10.45 7.06
N LEU A 21 20.49 9.66 6.00
CA LEU A 21 19.48 9.57 4.94
C LEU A 21 18.16 9.03 5.47
N ASN A 22 18.20 7.99 6.29
CA ASN A 22 17.00 7.45 6.94
C ASN A 22 16.33 8.51 7.83
N SER A 23 17.09 9.24 8.65
CA SER A 23 16.56 10.34 9.48
C SER A 23 15.87 11.43 8.65
N LYS A 24 16.51 11.86 7.54
CA LYS A 24 15.92 12.82 6.60
C LYS A 24 14.63 12.29 5.97
N ALA A 25 14.60 11.03 5.55
CA ALA A 25 13.41 10.41 4.98
C ALA A 25 12.27 10.30 5.99
N LYS A 26 12.55 9.89 7.24
CA LYS A 26 11.56 9.87 8.33
C LYS A 26 10.96 11.26 8.54
N HIS A 27 11.80 12.29 8.55
CA HIS A 27 11.33 13.67 8.72
C HIS A 27 10.39 14.09 7.59
N VAL A 28 10.74 13.82 6.33
CA VAL A 28 9.86 14.12 5.19
C VAL A 28 8.52 13.41 5.32
N LEU A 29 8.52 12.12 5.69
CA LEU A 29 7.29 11.36 5.92
C LEU A 29 6.43 12.00 7.02
N PHE A 30 7.01 12.37 8.15
CA PHE A 30 6.29 13.07 9.23
C PHE A 30 5.69 14.42 8.79
N CYS A 31 6.31 15.13 7.85
CA CYS A 31 5.79 16.42 7.37
C CYS A 31 4.58 16.28 6.44
N VAL A 32 4.45 15.17 5.71
CA VAL A 32 3.37 14.98 4.73
C VAL A 32 2.16 14.25 5.31
N ILE A 33 2.33 13.51 6.41
CA ILE A 33 1.25 12.72 7.01
C ILE A 33 0.42 13.53 8.02
N GLY A 34 -0.88 13.25 8.04
CA GLY A 34 -1.82 13.87 8.98
C GLY A 34 -1.76 13.27 10.39
N PRO A 35 -2.52 13.85 11.34
CA PRO A 35 -2.54 13.39 12.73
C PRO A 35 -3.01 11.93 12.90
N ASN A 36 -3.88 11.44 12.00
CA ASN A 36 -4.42 10.09 12.07
C ASN A 36 -3.35 9.04 11.68
N GLU A 37 -2.56 9.36 10.66
CA GLU A 37 -1.50 8.53 10.12
C GLU A 37 -0.28 8.50 11.04
N PHE A 38 -0.04 9.59 11.77
CA PHE A 38 1.08 9.72 12.71
C PHE A 38 1.10 8.60 13.74
N ASN A 39 -0.06 8.29 14.32
CA ASN A 39 -0.16 7.24 15.34
C ASN A 39 0.20 5.86 14.76
N GLN A 40 -0.07 5.62 13.48
CA GLN A 40 0.24 4.34 12.84
C GLN A 40 1.73 4.17 12.58
N ILE A 41 2.42 5.22 12.13
CA ILE A 41 3.83 5.13 11.74
C ILE A 41 4.82 5.48 12.86
N SER A 42 4.32 5.98 14.00
CA SER A 42 5.15 6.42 15.14
C SER A 42 5.99 5.30 15.76
N SER A 43 5.57 4.04 15.65
CA SER A 43 6.30 2.86 16.16
C SER A 43 7.33 2.30 15.18
N CYS A 44 7.43 2.83 13.96
CA CYS A 44 8.35 2.34 12.95
C CYS A 44 9.79 2.80 13.21
N ASN A 45 10.74 1.88 13.07
CA ASN A 45 12.15 2.11 13.33
C ASN A 45 12.83 2.83 12.15
N SER A 46 12.44 2.48 10.92
CA SER A 46 13.02 3.03 9.69
C SER A 46 12.00 3.78 8.83
N ALA A 47 12.49 4.67 7.96
CA ALA A 47 11.65 5.32 6.95
C ALA A 47 11.04 4.29 5.98
N LYS A 48 11.74 3.18 5.73
CA LYS A 48 11.23 2.08 4.89
C LYS A 48 10.01 1.43 5.54
N GLU A 49 10.09 1.10 6.83
CA GLU A 49 8.93 0.55 7.57
C GLU A 49 7.75 1.52 7.58
N MET A 50 8.01 2.83 7.77
CA MET A 50 6.95 3.85 7.71
C MET A 50 6.29 3.88 6.33
N TRP A 51 7.08 3.88 5.25
CA TRP A 51 6.57 3.87 3.88
C TRP A 51 5.78 2.61 3.55
N ASP A 52 6.30 1.44 3.91
CA ASP A 52 5.65 0.16 3.63
C ASP A 52 4.32 0.04 4.38
N LEU A 53 4.25 0.57 5.61
CA LEU A 53 3.00 0.63 6.35
C LEU A 53 1.99 1.56 5.67
N LEU A 54 2.41 2.74 5.22
CA LEU A 54 1.53 3.66 4.49
C LEU A 54 1.03 3.04 3.18
N GLU A 55 1.90 2.40 2.42
CA GLU A 55 1.55 1.67 1.19
C GLU A 55 0.48 0.61 1.47
N VAL A 56 0.68 -0.21 2.51
CA VAL A 56 -0.31 -1.22 2.91
C VAL A 56 -1.63 -0.60 3.38
N THR A 57 -1.58 0.48 4.16
CA THR A 57 -2.79 1.16 4.69
C THR A 57 -3.64 1.75 3.56
N TYR A 58 -3.02 2.36 2.54
CA TYR A 58 -3.76 3.08 1.49
C TYR A 58 -4.02 2.24 0.25
N GLU A 59 -3.06 1.45 -0.20
CA GLU A 59 -3.22 0.63 -1.41
C GLU A 59 -3.70 -0.79 -1.11
N GLY A 60 -3.58 -1.23 0.14
CA GLY A 60 -3.81 -2.61 0.54
C GLY A 60 -2.62 -3.52 0.25
N THR A 61 -2.63 -4.71 0.85
CA THR A 61 -1.62 -5.73 0.58
C THR A 61 -1.79 -6.33 -0.82
N ASN A 62 -0.71 -6.93 -1.36
CA ASN A 62 -0.79 -7.67 -2.62
C ASN A 62 -1.87 -8.75 -2.59
N GLN A 63 -2.05 -9.44 -1.46
CA GLN A 63 -3.12 -10.44 -1.29
C GLN A 63 -4.52 -9.82 -1.43
N VAL A 64 -4.75 -8.63 -0.86
CA VAL A 64 -6.02 -7.92 -1.01
C VAL A 64 -6.23 -7.48 -2.46
N LYS A 65 -5.17 -6.98 -3.12
CA LYS A 65 -5.21 -6.59 -4.54
C LYS A 65 -5.55 -7.79 -5.44
N GLU A 66 -4.88 -8.93 -5.25
CA GLU A 66 -5.14 -10.18 -5.96
C GLU A 66 -6.55 -10.71 -5.70
N SER A 67 -7.02 -10.67 -4.45
CA SER A 67 -8.39 -11.08 -4.11
C SER A 67 -9.44 -10.22 -4.81
N LYS A 68 -9.24 -8.89 -4.85
CA LYS A 68 -10.14 -7.97 -5.57
C LYS A 68 -10.17 -8.27 -7.07
N MET A 69 -9.01 -8.51 -7.68
CA MET A 69 -8.91 -8.86 -9.10
C MET A 69 -9.61 -10.18 -9.41
N SER A 70 -9.41 -11.21 -8.56
CA SER A 70 -10.10 -12.49 -8.69
C SER A 70 -11.63 -12.34 -8.62
N MET A 71 -12.13 -11.51 -7.69
CA MET A 71 -13.57 -11.21 -7.60
C MET A 71 -14.10 -10.53 -8.87
N LEU A 72 -13.38 -9.54 -9.39
CA LEU A 72 -13.79 -8.81 -10.60
C LEU A 72 -13.77 -9.69 -11.85
N VAL A 73 -12.75 -10.54 -12.00
CA VAL A 73 -12.69 -11.55 -13.08
C VAL A 73 -13.89 -12.49 -12.97
N HIS A 74 -14.23 -12.96 -11.78
CA HIS A 74 -15.39 -13.81 -11.57
C HIS A 74 -16.71 -13.11 -11.92
N GLU A 75 -16.88 -11.85 -11.49
CA GLU A 75 -18.06 -11.04 -11.85
C GLU A 75 -18.17 -10.82 -13.36
N TYR A 76 -17.05 -10.59 -14.04
CA TYR A 76 -16.99 -10.48 -15.50
C TYR A 76 -17.39 -11.79 -16.19
N GLU A 77 -16.83 -12.93 -15.77
CA GLU A 77 -17.10 -14.24 -16.35
C GLU A 77 -18.57 -14.66 -16.18
N LEU A 78 -19.18 -14.30 -15.05
CA LEU A 78 -20.60 -14.56 -14.77
C LEU A 78 -21.53 -13.44 -15.22
N PHE A 79 -21.02 -12.41 -15.90
CA PHE A 79 -21.81 -11.23 -16.21
C PHE A 79 -22.96 -11.56 -17.15
N LEU A 80 -24.17 -11.33 -16.66
CA LEU A 80 -25.42 -11.47 -17.41
C LEU A 80 -26.33 -10.29 -17.08
N MET A 81 -27.00 -9.79 -18.10
CA MET A 81 -28.07 -8.81 -17.93
C MET A 81 -29.19 -9.43 -17.08
N HIS A 82 -29.73 -8.66 -16.13
CA HIS A 82 -30.84 -9.14 -15.30
C HIS A 82 -32.20 -8.93 -15.98
N ASP A 83 -33.18 -9.75 -15.63
CA ASP A 83 -34.52 -9.72 -16.25
C ASP A 83 -35.25 -8.37 -16.13
N ASN A 84 -34.96 -7.61 -15.07
CA ASN A 84 -35.59 -6.31 -14.79
C ASN A 84 -34.62 -5.13 -14.90
N GLU A 85 -33.52 -5.31 -15.62
CA GLU A 85 -32.49 -4.30 -15.80
C GLU A 85 -32.65 -3.56 -17.13
N SER A 86 -32.37 -2.26 -17.18
CA SER A 86 -32.29 -1.54 -18.45
C SER A 86 -30.93 -1.74 -19.11
N ILE A 87 -30.87 -1.60 -20.45
CA ILE A 87 -29.59 -1.69 -21.18
C ILE A 87 -28.57 -0.68 -20.64
N SER A 88 -29.02 0.51 -20.23
CA SER A 88 -28.15 1.55 -19.66
C SER A 88 -27.55 1.13 -18.32
N ASP A 89 -28.35 0.50 -17.46
CA ASP A 89 -27.91 0.02 -16.15
C ASP A 89 -26.92 -1.15 -16.30
N MET A 90 -27.24 -2.07 -17.21
CA MET A 90 -26.36 -3.19 -17.57
C MET A 90 -25.00 -2.67 -18.06
N PHE A 91 -25.00 -1.71 -18.99
CA PHE A 91 -23.77 -1.12 -19.51
C PHE A 91 -22.97 -0.40 -18.43
N THR A 92 -23.65 0.27 -17.49
CA THR A 92 -23.01 0.95 -16.35
C THR A 92 -22.31 -0.05 -15.43
N ARG A 93 -22.97 -1.17 -15.10
CA ARG A 93 -22.35 -2.25 -14.31
C ARG A 93 -21.18 -2.88 -15.04
N PHE A 94 -21.34 -3.21 -16.32
CA PHE A 94 -20.26 -3.78 -17.13
C PHE A 94 -19.04 -2.84 -17.16
N THR A 95 -19.27 -1.55 -17.40
CA THR A 95 -18.22 -0.53 -17.39
C THR A 95 -17.55 -0.41 -16.03
N THR A 96 -18.32 -0.54 -14.95
CA THR A 96 -17.78 -0.55 -13.58
C THR A 96 -16.81 -1.72 -13.40
N ILE A 97 -17.20 -2.94 -13.78
CA ILE A 97 -16.34 -4.12 -13.68
C ILE A 97 -15.05 -3.89 -14.48
N ILE A 98 -15.15 -3.51 -15.76
CA ILE A 98 -13.99 -3.29 -16.64
C ILE A 98 -13.06 -2.18 -16.15
N ASN A 99 -13.59 -1.11 -15.55
CA ASN A 99 -12.76 -0.01 -15.07
C ASN A 99 -11.94 -0.37 -13.82
N TYR A 100 -12.37 -1.37 -13.05
CA TYR A 100 -11.68 -1.81 -11.85
C TYR A 100 -10.87 -3.10 -12.05
N LEU A 101 -11.06 -3.79 -13.19
CA LEU A 101 -10.35 -5.01 -13.59
C LEU A 101 -8.94 -4.68 -14.12
#